data_AF-A0A2N6VJD4-F1
#
_entry.id   AF-A0A2N6VJD4-F1
#
_cell.length_a   1.000
_cell.length_b   1.000
_cell.length_c   1.000
_cell.angle_alpha   90.00
_cell.angle_beta   90.00
_cell.angle_gamma   90.00
#
_symmetry.space_group_name_H-M   'P 1'
#
loop_
_entity.id
_entity.type
_entity.pdbx_description
1 polymer ?
#
loop_
_entity_poly.entity_id
_entity_poly.type
_entity_poly.pdbx_seq_one_letter_code
_entity_poly.pdbx_strand_id
1 'polypeptide(L)' 'MTGHPINAVVFAILVMVTLCLVKVPVIIALVSSAILGGLQAGLSMEESLAGFNDNLLSGAQVGLTYVMIGALAVALSR' A
#
# COMPACT_ATOMS: atom_id res chain seq x y z
N MET A 1 17.80 1.63 -16.98
CA MET A 1 16.64 1.80 -17.90
C MET A 1 16.17 0.40 -18.27
N THR A 2 15.46 -0.30 -17.39
CA THR A 2 15.08 -1.70 -17.60
C THR A 2 13.94 -1.80 -18.62
N GLY A 3 14.13 -2.58 -19.68
CA GLY A 3 13.23 -2.71 -20.83
C GLY A 3 11.98 -3.54 -20.56
N HIS A 4 11.16 -3.14 -19.58
CA HIS A 4 9.76 -3.58 -19.50
C HIS A 4 8.85 -2.55 -20.20
N PRO A 5 7.86 -2.96 -21.01
CA PRO A 5 6.97 -2.03 -21.70
C PRO A 5 6.10 -1.19 -20.75
N ILE A 6 6.01 -1.57 -19.46
CA ILE A 6 5.12 -0.96 -18.47
C ILE A 6 5.90 -0.62 -17.20
N ASN A 7 5.67 0.58 -16.67
CA ASN A 7 6.21 1.06 -15.41
C ASN A 7 5.74 0.17 -14.24
N ALA A 8 6.66 -0.26 -13.38
CA ALA A 8 6.37 -1.09 -12.20
C ALA A 8 5.26 -0.49 -11.30
N VAL A 9 5.20 0.84 -11.18
CA VAL A 9 4.14 1.54 -10.43
C VAL A 9 2.78 1.35 -11.09
N VAL A 10 2.71 1.48 -12.42
CA VAL A 10 1.46 1.28 -13.18
C VAL A 10 0.98 -0.16 -13.06
N PHE A 11 1.90 -1.13 -13.13
CA PHE A 11 1.60 -2.53 -12.91
C PHE A 11 1.03 -2.80 -11.51
N ALA A 12 1.64 -2.24 -10.46
CA ALA A 12 1.16 -2.40 -9.08
C ALA A 12 -0.27 -1.84 -8.88
N ILE A 13 -0.55 -0.65 -9.43
CA ILE A 13 -1.88 -0.02 -9.34
C ILE A 13 -2.92 -0.88 -10.09
N LEU A 14 -2.57 -1.39 -11.26
CA LEU A 14 -3.48 -2.24 -12.05
C LEU A 14 -3.84 -3.52 -11.30
N VAL A 15 -2.86 -4.17 -10.67
CA VAL A 15 -3.07 -5.34 -9.81
C VAL A 15 -3.98 -4.99 -8.62
N MET A 16 -3.68 -3.90 -7.90
CA MET A 16 -4.47 -3.46 -6.75
C MET A 16 -5.95 -3.22 -7.14
N VAL A 17 -6.19 -2.47 -8.21
CA VAL A 17 -7.55 -2.16 -8.69
C VAL A 17 -8.29 -3.43 -9.09
N THR A 18 -7.62 -4.33 -9.80
CA THR A 18 -8.21 -5.61 -10.22
C THR A 18 -8.64 -6.44 -9.02
N LEU A 19 -7.81 -6.55 -7.97
CA LEU A 19 -8.16 -7.26 -6.74
C LEU A 19 -9.34 -6.60 -6.00
N CYS A 20 -9.35 -5.26 -5.90
CA CYS A 20 -10.46 -4.53 -5.28
C CYS A 20 -11.79 -4.74 -6.02
N LEU A 21 -11.78 -4.88 -7.35
CA LEU A 21 -12.98 -5.19 -8.14
C LEU A 21 -13.54 -6.58 -7.85
N VAL A 22 -12.69 -7.53 -7.49
CA VAL A 22 -13.07 -8.91 -7.07
C VAL A 22 -13.61 -8.94 -5.62
N LYS A 23 -13.90 -7.78 -5.02
CA LYS A 23 -14.33 -7.61 -3.61
C LYS A 23 -13.32 -8.13 -2.59
N VAL A 24 -12.04 -8.21 -2.96
CA VAL A 24 -10.97 -8.47 -1.98
C VAL A 24 -10.84 -7.25 -1.07
N PRO A 25 -10.68 -7.43 0.26
CA PRO A 25 -10.42 -6.32 1.16
C PRO A 25 -9.23 -5.47 0.67
N VAL A 26 -9.42 -4.16 0.62
CA VAL A 26 -8.43 -3.21 0.08
C VAL A 26 -7.05 -3.36 0.71
N ILE A 27 -6.99 -3.74 2.00
CA ILE A 27 -5.75 -3.96 2.74
C ILE A 27 -4.96 -5.14 2.14
N ILE A 28 -5.62 -6.25 1.83
CA ILE A 28 -4.99 -7.44 1.25
C ILE A 28 -4.54 -7.13 -0.19
N ALA A 29 -5.35 -6.37 -0.93
CA ALA A 29 -5.01 -5.92 -2.28
C ALA A 29 -3.75 -5.02 -2.28
N LEU A 30 -3.64 -4.10 -1.32
CA LEU A 30 -2.48 -3.22 -1.18
C LEU A 30 -1.21 -4.02 -0.87
N VAL A 31 -1.24 -4.92 0.11
CA VAL A 31 -0.06 -5.73 0.50
C VAL A 31 0.42 -6.60 -0.65
N SER A 32 -0.49 -7.32 -1.31
CA SER A 32 -0.13 -8.18 -2.45
C SER A 32 0.40 -7.38 -3.64
N SER A 33 -0.21 -6.24 -3.96
CA SER A 33 0.27 -5.35 -5.03
C SER A 33 1.65 -4.73 -4.74
N ALA A 34 1.95 -4.41 -3.48
CA ALA A 34 3.24 -3.85 -3.08
C ALA A 34 4.38 -4.86 -3.27
N ILE A 35 4.16 -6.12 -2.93
CA ILE A 35 5.14 -7.20 -3.11
C ILE A 35 5.37 -7.46 -4.60
N LEU A 36 4.29 -7.58 -5.38
CA LEU A 36 4.37 -7.81 -6.83
C LEU A 36 5.00 -6.62 -7.58
N GLY A 37 4.69 -5.39 -7.15
CA GLY A 37 5.26 -4.15 -7.68
C GLY A 37 6.74 -3.99 -7.33
N GLY A 38 7.14 -4.32 -6.10
CA GLY A 38 8.55 -4.27 -5.66
C GLY A 38 9.43 -5.26 -6.42
N LEU A 39 8.95 -6.49 -6.61
CA LEU A 39 9.65 -7.49 -7.40
C LEU A 39 9.76 -7.07 -8.88
N GLN A 40 8.69 -6.47 -9.44
CA GLN A 40 8.70 -5.95 -10.82
C GLN A 40 9.59 -4.72 -10.99
N ALA A 41 9.83 -3.95 -9.92
CA ALA A 41 10.75 -2.82 -9.89
C ALA A 41 12.24 -3.25 -9.85
N GLY A 42 12.51 -4.55 -9.72
CA GLY A 42 13.87 -5.09 -9.65
C GLY A 42 14.50 -5.00 -8.25
N LEU A 43 13.67 -4.75 -7.22
CA LEU A 43 14.12 -4.76 -5.83
C LEU A 43 14.24 -6.21 -5.33
N SER A 44 15.24 -6.46 -4.50
CA SER A 44 15.33 -7.73 -3.78
C SER A 44 14.18 -7.86 -2.77
N MET A 45 13.86 -9.08 -2.33
CA MET A 45 12.78 -9.30 -1.34
C MET A 45 13.05 -8.51 -0.04
N GLU A 46 14.31 -8.46 0.38
CA GLU A 46 14.75 -7.73 1.56
C GLU A 46 14.60 -6.21 1.41
N GLU A 47 14.94 -5.66 0.24
CA GLU A 47 14.77 -4.22 -0.06
C GLU A 47 13.29 -3.83 -0.15
N SER A 48 12.46 -4.68 -0.76
CA SER A 48 11.02 -4.47 -0.82
C SER A 48 10.39 -4.47 0.56
N LEU A 49 10.84 -5.37 1.45
CA LEU A 49 10.35 -5.45 2.82
C LEU A 49 10.86 -4.27 3.66
N ALA A 50 12.13 -3.88 3.52
CA ALA A 50 12.68 -2.71 4.19
C ALA A 50 11.93 -1.42 3.80
N GLY A 51 11.71 -1.21 2.50
CA GLY A 51 10.92 -0.09 2.00
C GLY A 51 9.47 -0.13 2.49
N PHE A 52 8.84 -1.31 2.54
CA PHE A 52 7.48 -1.45 3.05
C PHE A 52 7.36 -1.10 4.54
N ASN A 53 8.32 -1.54 5.37
CA ASN A 53 8.35 -1.20 6.79
C ASN A 53 8.51 0.30 7.03
N ASP A 54 9.39 0.97 6.28
CA ASP A 54 9.60 2.42 6.39
C ASP A 54 8.34 3.22 5.99
N ASN A 55 7.71 2.82 4.88
CA ASN A 55 6.45 3.42 4.42
C ASN A 55 5.28 3.14 5.37
N LEU A 56 5.22 1.94 5.98
CA LEU A 56 4.23 1.63 7.00
C LEU A 56 4.41 2.48 8.25
N LEU A 57 5.66 2.73 8.69
CA LEU A 57 5.92 3.51 9.89
C LEU A 57 5.46 4.97 9.69
N SER A 58 5.82 5.56 8.55
CA SER A 58 5.40 6.91 8.17
C SER A 58 3.88 7.00 7.97
N GLY A 59 3.29 6.06 7.24
CA GLY A 59 1.85 6.00 6.99
C GLY A 59 1.03 5.72 8.24
N ALA A 60 1.54 4.90 9.17
CA ALA A 60 0.89 4.62 10.44
C ALA A 60 0.84 5.85 11.33
N GLN A 61 1.88 6.67 11.35
CA GLN A 61 1.85 7.93 12.11
C GLN A 61 0.72 8.85 11.62
N VAL A 62 0.61 9.02 10.30
CA VAL A 62 -0.47 9.81 9.69
C VAL A 62 -1.84 9.19 9.98
N GLY A 63 -1.95 7.86 9.83
CA GLY A 63 -3.18 7.11 10.12
C GLY A 63 -3.64 7.24 11.57
N LEU A 64 -2.72 7.17 12.54
CA LEU A 64 -3.01 7.32 13.96
C LEU A 64 -3.53 8.73 14.27
N THR A 65 -2.98 9.78 13.66
CA THR A 65 -3.52 11.15 13.83
C THR A 65 -4.95 11.24 13.31
N TYR A 66 -5.26 10.65 12.14
CA TYR A 66 -6.64 10.63 11.62
C TYR A 66 -7.59 9.79 12.49
N VAL A 67 -7.13 8.65 12.99
CA VAL A 67 -7.89 7.81 13.92
C VAL A 67 -8.20 8.58 15.21
N MET A 68 -7.23 9.32 15.77
CA MET A 68 -7.42 10.13 16.98
C MET A 68 -8.44 11.26 16.76
N ILE A 69 -8.39 11.95 15.62
CA ILE A 69 -9.39 12.98 15.26
C ILE A 69 -10.77 12.35 15.09
N GLY A 70 -10.87 11.22 14.41
CA GLY A 70 -12.12 10.47 14.25
C GLY A 70 -12.69 9.99 15.58
N ALA A 71 -11.84 9.50 16.48
CA ALA A 71 -12.24 9.08 17.81
C ALA A 71 -12.77 10.24 18.66
N LEU A 72 -12.13 11.42 18.59
CA LEU A 72 -12.62 12.64 19.24
C LEU A 72 -13.98 13.07 18.68
N ALA A 73 -14.16 13.03 17.35
CA ALA A 73 -15.43 13.36 16.71
C ALA A 73 -16.56 12.42 17.16
N VAL A 74 -16.28 11.11 17.26
CA VAL A 74 -17.22 10.11 17.80
C VAL A 74 -17.55 10.40 19.27
N ALA A 75 -16.58 10.78 20.09
CA ALA A 75 -16.79 11.09 21.50
C ALA A 75 -17.68 12.33 21.72
N LEU A 76 -17.56 13.37 20.87
CA LEU A 76 -18.40 14.57 20.91
C LEU A 76 -19.79 14.37 20.30
N SER A 77 -19.96 13.36 19.44
CA SER A 77 -21.23 13.07 18.76
C SER A 77 -22.27 12.35 19.63
N ARG A 78 -21.96 12.10 20.90
CA ARG A 78 -22.80 11.42 21.89
C ARG A 78 -22.99 12.32 23.10
#